data_AF-A0A352WUI4-F1
#
_entry.id   AF-A0A352WUI4-F1
#
_cell.length_a   1.000
_cell.length_b   1.000
_cell.length_c   1.000
_cell.angle_alpha   90.00
_cell.angle_beta   90.00
_cell.angle_gamma   90.00
#
_symmetry.space_group_name_H-M   'P 1'
#
loop_
_entity.id
_entity.type
_entity.pdbx_description
1 polymer ?
#
loop_
_entity_poly.entity_id
_entity_poly.type
_entity_poly.pdbx_seq_one_letter_code
_entity_poly.pdbx_strand_id
1 'polypeptide(L)'
;MKLLIITQRESDLSHVLKSCGVETDLYPVSALIEKDISAYDCFAVIGGTQEENMVLDARMRAKLEEQTALGKKIYLEYNNSYGHVYSDRPKQISHHRLVYAAPAHTAYAVEGLETGDILDDHYNHYIKPWVQHKGAVPLLVYHDYVPAHSHWSKSVEEIIGKQPWAMWFSASNILMTAFRLCDFNQARLAPQKKWHSLITFIAKWLTGNEPAAFPTPVCQFIELQPENFDATLDNTISAGIQWLKRYLADGGKQGILEGLTHHILPDGTNLVATTIRTDCAGEAGGAFRLRGLLYNDQESHCLADTLEDFCFGPMQVHEGIHKGM
;
A
#
# COMPACT_ATOMS: atom_id res chain seq x y z
N MET A 1 -25.49 17.50 -2.79
CA MET A 1 -25.09 16.27 -2.07
C MET A 1 -24.03 16.64 -1.06
N LYS A 2 -24.10 16.09 0.15
CA LYS A 2 -23.18 16.35 1.25
C LYS A 2 -22.58 15.06 1.80
N LEU A 3 -21.24 14.94 1.77
CA LEU A 3 -20.45 13.80 2.23
C LEU A 3 -19.82 14.09 3.60
N LEU A 4 -19.96 13.15 4.54
CA LEU A 4 -19.20 13.16 5.79
C LEU A 4 -18.04 12.16 5.71
N ILE A 5 -16.81 12.65 5.80
CA ILE A 5 -15.61 11.82 5.92
C ILE A 5 -15.21 11.72 7.40
N ILE A 6 -15.24 10.52 7.94
CA ILE A 6 -14.91 10.19 9.33
C ILE A 6 -13.53 9.53 9.34
N THR A 7 -12.52 10.25 9.83
CA THR A 7 -11.12 9.81 9.82
C THR A 7 -10.32 10.59 10.87
N GLN A 8 -9.19 10.05 11.32
CA GLN A 8 -8.30 10.75 12.25
C GLN A 8 -7.37 11.75 11.57
N ARG A 9 -6.96 11.47 10.34
CA ARG A 9 -6.17 12.40 9.52
C ARG A 9 -6.58 12.33 8.06
N GLU A 10 -6.14 13.34 7.32
CA GLU A 10 -6.18 13.31 5.85
C GLU A 10 -5.27 12.22 5.30
N SER A 11 -5.63 11.77 4.10
CA SER A 11 -5.04 10.66 3.35
C SER A 11 -5.34 10.83 1.87
N ASP A 12 -4.63 10.09 1.01
CA ASP A 12 -4.84 10.11 -0.45
C ASP A 12 -6.33 9.94 -0.82
N LEU A 13 -7.01 8.95 -0.21
CA LEU A 13 -8.42 8.66 -0.48
C LEU A 13 -9.33 9.82 -0.07
N SER A 14 -9.06 10.46 1.08
CA SER A 14 -9.86 11.61 1.52
C SER A 14 -9.73 12.81 0.57
N HIS A 15 -8.55 13.03 -0.02
CA HIS A 15 -8.34 14.07 -1.03
C HIS A 15 -9.09 13.76 -2.32
N VAL A 16 -9.06 12.50 -2.76
CA VAL A 16 -9.84 12.05 -3.94
C VAL A 16 -11.33 12.27 -3.72
N LEU A 17 -11.88 11.89 -2.56
CA LEU A 17 -13.30 12.09 -2.25
C LEU A 17 -13.69 13.57 -2.20
N LYS A 18 -12.85 14.44 -1.61
CA LYS A 18 -13.06 15.90 -1.62
C LYS A 18 -13.07 16.50 -3.03
N SER A 19 -12.40 15.85 -3.99
CA SER A 19 -12.35 16.32 -5.39
C SER A 19 -13.61 15.98 -6.21
N CYS A 20 -14.59 15.29 -5.64
CA CYS A 20 -15.82 14.86 -6.34
C CYS A 20 -16.86 15.98 -6.53
N GLY A 21 -16.53 17.24 -6.21
CA GLY A 21 -17.45 18.38 -6.42
C GLY A 21 -18.70 18.35 -5.54
N VAL A 22 -18.68 17.63 -4.41
CA VAL A 22 -19.75 17.60 -3.41
C VAL A 22 -19.31 18.34 -2.14
N GLU A 23 -20.28 18.89 -1.40
CA GLU A 23 -19.97 19.49 -0.11
C GLU A 23 -19.43 18.40 0.83
N THR A 24 -18.22 18.60 1.35
CA THR A 24 -17.52 17.55 2.10
C THR A 24 -17.06 18.10 3.44
N ASP A 25 -17.45 17.44 4.52
CA ASP A 25 -16.92 17.72 5.86
C ASP A 25 -16.02 16.58 6.30
N LEU A 26 -14.85 16.91 6.86
CA LEU A 26 -13.97 15.95 7.52
C LEU A 26 -14.14 16.07 9.03
N TYR A 27 -14.27 14.93 9.71
CA TYR A 27 -14.54 14.91 11.13
C TYR A 27 -13.81 13.78 11.85
N PRO A 28 -13.18 14.04 13.02
CA PRO A 28 -12.52 13.00 13.81
C PRO A 28 -13.55 12.04 14.39
N VAL A 29 -13.20 10.75 14.44
CA VAL A 29 -14.12 9.71 14.96
C VAL A 29 -14.48 9.96 16.43
N SER A 30 -13.55 10.48 17.22
CA SER A 30 -13.74 10.74 18.66
C SER A 30 -14.88 11.71 18.96
N ALA A 31 -15.22 12.60 18.02
CA ALA A 31 -16.28 13.60 18.19
C ALA A 31 -17.61 13.20 17.52
N LEU A 32 -17.68 12.04 16.84
CA LEU A 32 -18.83 11.65 16.02
C LEU A 32 -20.15 11.53 16.81
N ILE A 33 -20.07 11.17 18.10
CA ILE A 33 -21.24 11.02 18.98
C ILE A 33 -22.03 12.34 19.07
N GLU A 34 -21.35 13.47 19.14
CA GLU A 34 -21.98 14.78 19.39
C GLU A 34 -22.47 15.45 18.10
N LYS A 35 -21.86 15.12 16.96
CA LYS A 35 -22.17 15.74 15.67
C LYS A 35 -23.53 15.30 15.12
N ASP A 36 -24.44 16.21 14.81
CA ASP A 36 -25.61 15.83 14.00
C ASP A 36 -25.16 15.41 12.59
N ILE A 37 -25.52 14.18 12.20
CA ILE A 37 -25.16 13.59 10.91
C ILE A 37 -26.36 13.41 9.97
N SER A 38 -27.56 13.83 10.40
CA SER A 38 -28.80 13.67 9.64
C SER A 38 -28.81 14.47 8.34
N ALA A 39 -28.10 15.60 8.29
CA ALA A 39 -27.99 16.48 7.13
C ALA A 39 -27.06 15.97 6.01
N TYR A 40 -26.32 14.87 6.23
CA TYR A 40 -25.43 14.29 5.22
C TYR A 40 -26.15 13.24 4.38
N ASP A 41 -25.79 13.11 3.11
CA ASP A 41 -26.39 12.16 2.17
C ASP A 41 -25.63 10.84 2.11
N CYS A 42 -24.32 10.87 2.38
CA CYS A 42 -23.45 9.71 2.36
C CYS A 42 -22.25 9.87 3.31
N PHE A 43 -21.60 8.75 3.59
CA PHE A 43 -20.58 8.63 4.64
C PHE A 43 -19.37 7.85 4.16
N ALA A 44 -18.16 8.30 4.49
CA ALA A 44 -16.93 7.55 4.32
C ALA A 44 -16.22 7.42 5.67
N VAL A 45 -16.09 6.20 6.19
CA VAL A 45 -15.31 5.90 7.39
C VAL A 45 -13.95 5.36 6.94
N ILE A 46 -12.91 6.18 7.05
CA ILE A 46 -11.56 5.85 6.59
C ILE A 46 -10.72 5.45 7.80
N GLY A 47 -10.69 4.15 8.09
CA GLY A 47 -10.05 3.60 9.27
C GLY A 47 -8.55 3.35 9.17
N GLY A 48 -7.98 3.32 7.96
CA GLY A 48 -6.58 2.94 7.73
C GLY A 48 -5.54 3.99 8.13
N THR A 49 -5.97 5.17 8.56
CA THR A 49 -5.08 6.32 8.80
C THR A 49 -4.29 6.27 10.11
N GLN A 50 -4.49 5.22 10.92
CA GLN A 50 -3.80 4.96 12.17
C GLN A 50 -3.18 3.55 12.16
N GLU A 51 -2.26 3.27 13.09
CA GLU A 51 -1.68 1.94 13.26
C GLU A 51 -2.73 0.90 13.69
N GLU A 52 -3.61 1.27 14.61
CA GLU A 52 -4.73 0.42 15.02
C GLU A 52 -5.92 0.56 14.07
N ASN A 53 -6.72 -0.48 13.97
CA ASN A 53 -7.93 -0.44 13.16
C ASN A 53 -9.03 0.43 13.76
N MET A 54 -9.95 0.90 12.91
CA MET A 54 -11.07 1.70 13.35
C MET A 54 -12.06 0.85 14.15
N VAL A 55 -12.31 1.26 15.38
CA VAL A 55 -13.33 0.69 16.26
C VAL A 55 -14.38 1.77 16.52
N LEU A 56 -15.57 1.57 15.97
CA LEU A 56 -16.75 2.38 16.30
C LEU A 56 -17.37 1.80 17.56
N ASP A 57 -17.56 2.62 18.59
CA ASP A 57 -18.33 2.18 19.75
C ASP A 57 -19.81 1.95 19.37
N ALA A 58 -20.55 1.32 20.28
CA ALA A 58 -21.93 0.94 20.05
C ALA A 58 -22.84 2.15 19.68
N ARG A 59 -22.58 3.34 20.24
CA ARG A 59 -23.39 4.54 19.99
C ARG A 59 -23.05 5.16 18.64
N MET A 60 -21.76 5.26 18.32
CA MET A 60 -21.29 5.72 17.00
C MET A 60 -21.80 4.81 15.89
N ARG A 61 -21.74 3.50 16.10
CA ARG A 61 -22.21 2.50 15.15
C ARG A 61 -23.72 2.60 14.95
N ALA A 62 -24.52 2.59 16.02
CA ALA A 62 -25.98 2.73 15.94
C ALA A 62 -26.39 4.00 15.17
N LYS A 63 -25.72 5.12 15.44
CA LYS A 63 -25.97 6.40 14.76
C LYS A 63 -25.74 6.34 13.25
N LEU A 64 -24.66 5.68 12.80
CA LEU A 64 -24.41 5.47 11.38
C LEU A 64 -25.36 4.44 10.76
N GLU A 65 -25.68 3.37 11.49
CA GLU A 65 -26.61 2.33 11.06
C GLU A 65 -28.03 2.89 10.82
N GLU A 66 -28.50 3.80 11.68
CA GLU A 66 -29.75 4.56 11.46
C GLU A 66 -29.75 5.28 10.12
N GLN A 67 -28.63 5.90 9.72
CA GLN A 67 -28.53 6.58 8.43
C GLN A 67 -28.57 5.58 7.26
N THR A 68 -27.91 4.43 7.39
CA THR A 68 -27.98 3.40 6.35
C THR A 68 -29.33 2.72 6.26
N ALA A 69 -30.08 2.63 7.36
CA ALA A 69 -31.46 2.14 7.37
C ALA A 69 -32.39 3.07 6.57
N LEU A 70 -32.06 4.35 6.46
CA LEU A 70 -32.73 5.32 5.57
C LEU A 70 -32.27 5.21 4.10
N GLY A 71 -31.43 4.23 3.76
CA GLY A 71 -30.92 4.00 2.41
C GLY A 71 -29.71 4.85 2.02
N LYS A 72 -29.17 5.67 2.94
CA LYS A 72 -27.96 6.46 2.68
C LYS A 72 -26.75 5.54 2.50
N LYS A 73 -25.82 5.97 1.64
CA LYS A 73 -24.63 5.16 1.30
C LYS A 73 -23.52 5.35 2.32
N ILE A 74 -22.83 4.26 2.66
CA ILE A 74 -21.63 4.29 3.50
C ILE A 74 -20.51 3.43 2.91
N TYR A 75 -19.32 4.02 2.84
CA TYR A 75 -18.06 3.31 2.61
C TYR A 75 -17.33 3.13 3.94
N LEU A 76 -16.88 1.91 4.24
CA LEU A 76 -16.16 1.56 5.47
C LEU A 76 -14.83 0.89 5.14
N GLU A 77 -13.73 1.53 5.50
CA GLU A 77 -12.38 1.01 5.35
C GLU A 77 -11.76 0.64 6.69
N TYR A 78 -11.08 -0.51 6.74
CA TYR A 78 -10.24 -0.96 7.84
C TYR A 78 -10.93 -0.82 9.21
N ASN A 79 -12.20 -1.23 9.23
CA ASN A 79 -13.12 -1.13 10.37
C ASN A 79 -13.40 -2.52 10.97
N ASN A 80 -13.48 -2.60 12.30
CA ASN A 80 -13.66 -3.87 12.99
C ASN A 80 -15.09 -4.43 12.94
N SER A 81 -16.10 -3.56 12.96
CA SER A 81 -17.49 -3.99 13.04
C SER A 81 -18.48 -2.96 12.52
N TYR A 82 -19.38 -3.40 11.65
CA TYR A 82 -20.50 -2.61 11.16
C TYR A 82 -21.65 -3.53 10.74
N GLY A 83 -22.87 -3.27 11.21
CA GLY A 83 -24.02 -4.14 10.98
C GLY A 83 -23.78 -5.55 11.53
N HIS A 84 -23.83 -6.54 10.64
CA HIS A 84 -23.61 -7.95 10.97
C HIS A 84 -22.14 -8.39 10.80
N VAL A 85 -21.27 -7.51 10.32
CA VAL A 85 -19.85 -7.80 10.14
C VAL A 85 -19.11 -7.55 11.44
N TYR A 86 -18.35 -8.56 11.85
CA TYR A 86 -17.37 -8.51 12.93
C TYR A 86 -16.10 -9.18 12.43
N SER A 87 -14.95 -8.63 12.79
CA SER A 87 -13.67 -9.07 12.24
C SER A 87 -12.68 -9.50 13.33
N ASP A 88 -11.65 -10.24 12.91
CA ASP A 88 -10.52 -10.64 13.75
C ASP A 88 -9.59 -9.44 13.99
N ARG A 89 -8.52 -9.64 14.77
CA ARG A 89 -7.47 -8.63 14.92
C ARG A 89 -6.76 -8.39 13.59
N PRO A 90 -6.27 -7.16 13.34
CA PRO A 90 -5.47 -6.88 12.16
C PRO A 90 -4.24 -7.78 12.07
N LYS A 91 -3.91 -8.20 10.85
CA LYS A 91 -2.70 -8.96 10.54
C LYS A 91 -2.02 -8.33 9.35
N GLN A 92 -0.70 -8.30 9.40
CA GLN A 92 0.09 -7.94 8.25
C GLN A 92 0.06 -9.07 7.23
N ILE A 93 -0.10 -8.71 5.97
CA ILE A 93 -0.11 -9.63 4.85
C ILE A 93 1.09 -9.35 3.96
N SER A 94 1.77 -10.41 3.52
CA SER A 94 3.04 -10.30 2.80
C SER A 94 3.13 -11.15 1.54
N HIS A 95 2.36 -12.24 1.46
CA HIS A 95 2.40 -13.22 0.37
C HIS A 95 1.03 -13.47 -0.26
N HIS A 96 0.04 -12.65 0.09
CA HIS A 96 -1.30 -12.72 -0.47
C HIS A 96 -1.41 -11.77 -1.66
N ARG A 97 -2.28 -12.09 -2.60
CA ARG A 97 -2.60 -11.23 -3.74
C ARG A 97 -4.09 -10.91 -3.74
N LEU A 98 -4.47 -9.65 -3.97
CA LEU A 98 -5.87 -9.33 -4.23
C LEU A 98 -6.22 -9.68 -5.67
N VAL A 99 -7.35 -10.37 -5.83
CA VAL A 99 -7.90 -10.71 -7.14
C VAL A 99 -9.30 -10.10 -7.24
N TYR A 100 -9.54 -9.39 -8.33
CA TYR A 100 -10.84 -8.82 -8.64
C TYR A 100 -11.83 -9.89 -9.09
N ALA A 101 -12.98 -9.93 -8.41
CA ALA A 101 -13.91 -11.05 -8.46
C ALA A 101 -15.30 -10.66 -8.98
N ALA A 102 -15.58 -9.37 -9.18
CA ALA A 102 -16.91 -8.96 -9.62
C ALA A 102 -17.15 -9.40 -11.07
N PRO A 103 -18.31 -10.01 -11.40
CA PRO A 103 -18.59 -10.42 -12.77
C PRO A 103 -18.74 -9.22 -13.70
N ALA A 104 -18.26 -9.38 -14.93
CA ALA A 104 -18.48 -8.41 -16.00
C ALA A 104 -19.97 -8.13 -16.21
N HIS A 105 -20.28 -6.89 -16.62
CA HIS A 105 -21.64 -6.43 -16.94
C HIS A 105 -22.66 -6.51 -15.78
N THR A 106 -22.19 -6.50 -14.54
CA THR A 106 -23.05 -6.35 -13.35
C THR A 106 -23.10 -4.90 -12.88
N ALA A 107 -24.07 -4.56 -12.03
CA ALA A 107 -24.13 -3.24 -11.37
C ALA A 107 -22.92 -2.96 -10.46
N TYR A 108 -22.09 -3.98 -10.20
CA TYR A 108 -20.90 -3.93 -9.36
C TYR A 108 -19.61 -3.96 -10.19
N ALA A 109 -19.71 -4.01 -11.52
CA ALA A 109 -18.56 -3.99 -12.40
C ALA A 109 -17.88 -2.62 -12.36
N VAL A 110 -16.57 -2.66 -12.14
CA VAL A 110 -15.68 -1.50 -12.14
C VAL A 110 -15.11 -1.31 -13.55
N GLU A 111 -15.28 -0.12 -14.10
CA GLU A 111 -14.72 0.23 -15.40
C GLU A 111 -13.18 0.21 -15.38
N GLY A 112 -12.58 -0.49 -16.35
CA GLY A 112 -11.13 -0.67 -16.44
C GLY A 112 -10.58 -1.84 -15.60
N LEU A 113 -11.44 -2.66 -14.99
CA LEU A 113 -11.08 -3.90 -14.31
C LEU A 113 -11.79 -5.09 -14.95
N GLU A 114 -11.03 -6.17 -15.14
CA GLU A 114 -11.53 -7.46 -15.63
C GLU A 114 -11.46 -8.50 -14.50
N THR A 115 -12.48 -9.35 -14.39
CA THR A 115 -12.49 -10.46 -13.42
C THR A 115 -11.20 -11.29 -13.56
N GLY A 116 -10.49 -11.51 -12.46
CA GLY A 116 -9.18 -12.15 -12.45
C GLY A 116 -8.01 -11.17 -12.37
N ASP A 117 -8.25 -9.86 -12.52
CA ASP A 117 -7.22 -8.84 -12.36
C ASP A 117 -6.58 -8.87 -10.99
N ILE A 118 -5.25 -8.81 -10.96
CA ILE A 118 -4.46 -8.79 -9.74
C ILE A 118 -4.18 -7.34 -9.36
N LEU A 119 -4.49 -6.99 -8.11
CA LEU A 119 -4.15 -5.73 -7.48
C LEU A 119 -3.23 -6.02 -6.29
N ASP A 120 -2.01 -5.50 -6.33
CA ASP A 120 -1.04 -5.62 -5.25
C ASP A 120 -1.23 -4.47 -4.26
N ASP A 121 -1.52 -4.83 -3.01
CA ASP A 121 -1.63 -3.92 -1.88
C ASP A 121 -0.35 -3.87 -1.03
N HIS A 122 0.73 -4.51 -1.49
CA HIS A 122 2.04 -4.60 -0.84
C HIS A 122 2.00 -5.19 0.58
N TYR A 123 2.74 -4.62 1.51
CA TYR A 123 2.90 -5.12 2.88
C TYR A 123 1.79 -4.56 3.80
N ASN A 124 0.54 -4.72 3.34
CA ASN A 124 -0.62 -4.09 3.95
C ASN A 124 -1.04 -4.77 5.26
N HIS A 125 -1.99 -4.16 5.95
CA HIS A 125 -2.71 -4.77 7.05
C HIS A 125 -4.12 -5.13 6.62
N TYR A 126 -4.54 -6.32 7.01
CA TYR A 126 -5.84 -6.91 6.71
C TYR A 126 -6.57 -7.30 7.99
N ILE A 127 -7.88 -7.07 8.03
CA ILE A 127 -8.77 -7.43 9.12
C ILE A 127 -9.79 -8.45 8.61
N LYS A 128 -9.55 -9.73 8.91
CA LYS A 128 -10.40 -10.80 8.38
C LYS A 128 -11.81 -10.77 9.00
N PRO A 129 -12.90 -10.65 8.21
CA PRO A 129 -14.24 -10.81 8.75
C PRO A 129 -14.46 -12.26 9.19
N TRP A 130 -15.11 -12.46 10.35
CA TRP A 130 -15.42 -13.79 10.88
C TRP A 130 -16.45 -14.54 10.05
N VAL A 131 -17.38 -13.82 9.46
CA VAL A 131 -18.52 -14.38 8.72
C VAL A 131 -18.65 -13.67 7.38
N GLN A 132 -18.81 -14.47 6.33
CA GLN A 132 -19.24 -14.01 5.01
C GLN A 132 -20.73 -14.32 4.90
N HIS A 133 -21.58 -13.30 4.96
CA HIS A 133 -23.02 -13.50 4.98
C HIS A 133 -23.62 -13.64 3.58
N LYS A 134 -24.75 -14.35 3.53
CA LYS A 134 -25.49 -14.58 2.29
C LYS A 134 -26.06 -13.26 1.75
N GLY A 135 -25.88 -13.01 0.45
CA GLY A 135 -26.37 -11.82 -0.23
C GLY A 135 -25.36 -10.67 -0.34
N ALA A 136 -24.20 -10.78 0.32
CA ALA A 136 -23.08 -9.89 0.05
C ALA A 136 -22.41 -10.21 -1.30
N VAL A 137 -21.80 -9.20 -1.91
CA VAL A 137 -21.15 -9.30 -3.22
C VAL A 137 -19.67 -8.93 -3.09
N PRO A 138 -18.74 -9.91 -3.12
CA PRO A 138 -17.32 -9.63 -3.08
C PRO A 138 -16.84 -8.97 -4.39
N LEU A 139 -16.01 -7.94 -4.24
CA LEU A 139 -15.30 -7.27 -5.35
C LEU A 139 -13.84 -7.68 -5.40
N LEU A 140 -13.19 -7.78 -4.23
CA LEU A 140 -11.81 -8.20 -4.08
C LEU A 140 -11.70 -9.30 -3.04
N VAL A 141 -10.91 -10.31 -3.34
CA VAL A 141 -10.61 -11.43 -2.43
C VAL A 141 -9.11 -11.70 -2.40
N TYR A 142 -8.59 -12.10 -1.24
CA TYR A 142 -7.19 -12.51 -1.12
C TYR A 142 -7.01 -13.95 -1.56
N HIS A 143 -5.93 -14.22 -2.27
CA HIS A 143 -5.47 -15.56 -2.56
C HIS A 143 -4.04 -15.74 -2.11
N ASP A 144 -3.76 -16.94 -1.60
CA ASP A 144 -2.39 -17.43 -1.42
C ASP A 144 -1.84 -17.90 -2.78
N TYR A 145 -0.59 -17.56 -3.06
CA TYR A 145 0.18 -18.13 -4.17
C TYR A 145 -0.49 -18.05 -5.55
N VAL A 146 -0.95 -16.87 -5.97
CA VAL A 146 -1.44 -16.67 -7.34
C VAL A 146 -0.27 -16.78 -8.33
N PRO A 147 -0.27 -17.76 -9.26
CA PRO A 147 0.84 -18.01 -10.18
C PRO A 147 0.74 -17.10 -11.43
N ALA A 148 0.47 -15.81 -11.21
CA ALA A 148 0.32 -14.82 -12.27
C ALA A 148 0.73 -13.43 -11.78
N HIS A 149 1.14 -12.56 -12.72
CA HIS A 149 1.66 -11.23 -12.40
C HIS A 149 0.59 -10.13 -12.45
N SER A 150 -0.33 -10.19 -13.40
CA SER A 150 -1.29 -9.09 -13.67
C SER A 150 -2.75 -9.51 -13.75
N HIS A 151 -2.99 -10.76 -14.16
CA HIS A 151 -4.32 -11.31 -14.36
C HIS A 151 -4.29 -12.83 -14.21
N TRP A 152 -5.28 -13.39 -13.53
CA TRP A 152 -5.42 -14.83 -13.31
C TRP A 152 -6.74 -15.34 -13.90
N SER A 153 -6.63 -16.07 -15.01
CA SER A 153 -7.77 -16.56 -15.78
C SER A 153 -8.49 -17.72 -15.08
N LYS A 154 -9.43 -17.35 -14.22
CA LYS A 154 -10.29 -18.24 -13.44
C LYS A 154 -11.73 -17.77 -13.50
N SER A 155 -12.68 -18.69 -13.32
CA SER A 155 -14.10 -18.32 -13.18
C SER A 155 -14.33 -17.48 -11.91
N VAL A 156 -15.40 -16.69 -11.89
CA VAL A 156 -15.82 -15.92 -10.71
C VAL A 156 -15.93 -16.83 -9.48
N GLU A 157 -16.53 -18.01 -9.66
CA GLU A 157 -16.76 -18.98 -8.60
C GLU A 157 -15.44 -19.55 -8.03
N GLU A 158 -14.46 -19.82 -8.89
CA GLU A 158 -13.12 -20.26 -8.48
C GLU A 158 -12.35 -19.15 -7.75
N ILE A 159 -12.46 -17.90 -8.23
CA ILE A 159 -11.82 -16.74 -7.59
C ILE A 159 -12.43 -16.51 -6.21
N ILE A 160 -13.76 -16.48 -6.09
CA ILE A 160 -14.41 -16.21 -4.80
C ILE A 160 -14.19 -17.38 -3.84
N GLY A 161 -14.49 -18.60 -4.27
CA GLY A 161 -14.30 -19.83 -3.50
C GLY A 161 -14.64 -19.71 -2.01
N LYS A 162 -13.71 -20.14 -1.15
CA LYS A 162 -13.74 -19.94 0.31
C LYS A 162 -12.74 -18.86 0.76
N GLN A 163 -12.37 -17.96 -0.15
CA GLN A 163 -11.28 -17.03 0.07
C GLN A 163 -11.66 -15.91 1.03
N PRO A 164 -10.69 -15.36 1.78
CA PRO A 164 -10.93 -14.18 2.59
C PRO A 164 -11.33 -12.99 1.71
N TRP A 165 -12.46 -12.35 2.04
CA TRP A 165 -12.91 -11.15 1.33
C TRP A 165 -12.11 -9.94 1.80
N ALA A 166 -11.73 -9.11 0.83
CA ALA A 166 -10.97 -7.89 1.05
C ALA A 166 -11.82 -6.64 0.83
N MET A 167 -12.68 -6.65 -0.19
CA MET A 167 -13.66 -5.60 -0.44
C MET A 167 -14.97 -6.22 -0.93
N TRP A 168 -16.11 -5.80 -0.36
CA TRP A 168 -17.42 -6.35 -0.71
C TRP A 168 -18.56 -5.39 -0.39
N PHE A 169 -19.64 -5.50 -1.15
CA PHE A 169 -20.92 -4.90 -0.76
C PHE A 169 -21.58 -5.80 0.28
N SER A 170 -21.75 -5.28 1.51
CA SER A 170 -22.52 -5.93 2.55
C SER A 170 -24.03 -5.80 2.31
N ALA A 171 -24.42 -4.69 1.68
CA ALA A 171 -25.74 -4.36 1.14
C ALA A 171 -25.55 -3.38 -0.03
N SER A 172 -26.62 -3.05 -0.76
CA SER A 172 -26.53 -2.14 -1.93
C SER A 172 -26.03 -0.73 -1.59
N ASN A 173 -26.21 -0.29 -0.34
CA ASN A 173 -25.77 0.99 0.19
C ASN A 173 -24.61 0.90 1.20
N ILE A 174 -23.99 -0.28 1.38
CA ILE A 174 -22.88 -0.49 2.33
C ILE A 174 -21.73 -1.20 1.63
N LEU A 175 -20.63 -0.47 1.39
CA LEU A 175 -19.38 -1.01 0.83
C LEU A 175 -18.33 -1.11 1.93
N MET A 176 -17.75 -2.29 2.08
CA MET A 176 -16.73 -2.57 3.09
C MET A 176 -15.38 -2.91 2.44
N THR A 177 -14.30 -2.47 3.10
CA THR A 177 -12.91 -2.75 2.74
C THR A 177 -12.15 -3.13 4.01
N ALA A 178 -11.59 -4.32 4.02
CA ALA A 178 -10.96 -4.93 5.19
C ALA A 178 -9.45 -4.66 5.30
N PHE A 179 -8.86 -3.97 4.33
CA PHE A 179 -7.45 -3.56 4.31
C PHE A 179 -7.35 -2.03 4.22
N ARG A 180 -6.14 -1.49 4.30
CA ARG A 180 -5.92 -0.05 4.20
C ARG A 180 -5.77 0.40 2.75
N LEU A 181 -6.69 1.25 2.32
CA LEU A 181 -6.71 1.90 1.02
C LEU A 181 -6.36 3.39 1.14
N CYS A 182 -6.43 3.97 2.34
CA CYS A 182 -6.40 5.40 2.56
C CYS A 182 -5.21 6.12 1.93
N ASP A 183 -3.99 5.57 2.01
CA ASP A 183 -2.77 6.17 1.47
C ASP A 183 -2.24 5.35 0.28
N PHE A 184 -3.12 4.99 -0.64
CA PHE A 184 -2.81 4.10 -1.76
C PHE A 184 -1.61 4.57 -2.62
N ASN A 185 -1.36 5.87 -2.72
CA ASN A 185 -0.25 6.42 -3.49
C ASN A 185 1.05 6.32 -2.69
N GLN A 186 1.05 6.73 -1.41
CA GLN A 186 2.23 6.60 -0.54
C GLN A 186 2.63 5.13 -0.36
N ALA A 187 1.65 4.24 -0.13
CA ALA A 187 1.83 2.80 -0.04
C ALA A 187 2.16 2.13 -1.39
N ARG A 188 2.18 2.91 -2.48
CA ARG A 188 2.56 2.52 -3.85
C ARG A 188 1.74 1.37 -4.43
N LEU A 189 0.45 1.28 -4.07
CA LEU A 189 -0.39 0.19 -4.56
C LEU A 189 -0.36 0.11 -6.08
N ALA A 190 -0.23 -1.11 -6.59
CA ALA A 190 0.03 -1.38 -8.00
C ALA A 190 -0.94 -2.44 -8.56
N PRO A 191 -1.28 -2.41 -9.86
CA PRO A 191 -0.97 -1.36 -10.82
C PRO A 191 -1.80 -0.08 -10.58
N GLN A 192 -1.17 1.09 -10.65
CA GLN A 192 -1.83 2.38 -10.34
C GLN A 192 -3.13 2.60 -11.12
N LYS A 193 -3.15 2.30 -12.43
CA LYS A 193 -4.35 2.48 -13.27
C LYS A 193 -5.55 1.67 -12.76
N LYS A 194 -5.33 0.42 -12.34
CA LYS A 194 -6.37 -0.47 -11.81
C LYS A 194 -6.89 0.01 -10.45
N TRP A 195 -5.98 0.46 -9.58
CA TRP A 195 -6.36 1.09 -8.31
C TRP A 195 -7.14 2.38 -8.52
N HIS A 196 -6.73 3.25 -9.44
CA HIS A 196 -7.47 4.46 -9.77
C HIS A 196 -8.87 4.15 -10.31
N SER A 197 -9.02 3.15 -11.19
CA SER A 197 -10.33 2.65 -11.63
C SER A 197 -11.23 2.24 -10.46
N LEU A 198 -10.70 1.45 -9.51
CA LEU A 198 -11.44 1.02 -8.33
C LEU A 198 -11.82 2.19 -7.42
N ILE A 199 -10.90 3.12 -7.18
CA ILE A 199 -11.14 4.29 -6.33
C ILE A 199 -12.15 5.23 -6.99
N THR A 200 -12.08 5.44 -8.31
CA THR A 200 -13.10 6.17 -9.07
C THR A 200 -14.47 5.53 -8.94
N PHE A 201 -14.55 4.19 -9.00
CA PHE A 201 -15.79 3.47 -8.76
C PHE A 201 -16.33 3.72 -7.34
N ILE A 202 -15.49 3.65 -6.30
CA ILE A 202 -15.89 3.93 -4.91
C ILE A 202 -16.43 5.35 -4.80
N ALA A 203 -15.70 6.34 -5.33
CA ALA A 203 -16.06 7.76 -5.30
C ALA A 203 -17.39 8.03 -6.02
N LYS A 204 -17.56 7.49 -7.22
CA LYS A 204 -18.78 7.62 -8.03
C LYS A 204 -19.96 6.89 -7.42
N TRP A 205 -19.74 5.69 -6.88
CA TRP A 205 -20.78 4.96 -6.16
C TRP A 205 -21.25 5.75 -4.94
N LEU A 206 -20.32 6.32 -4.15
CA LEU A 206 -20.64 7.01 -2.91
C LEU A 206 -21.26 8.40 -3.14
N THR A 207 -20.73 9.16 -4.08
CA THR A 207 -21.06 10.60 -4.28
C THR A 207 -21.87 10.89 -5.54
N GLY A 208 -22.02 9.90 -6.44
CA GLY A 208 -22.61 10.10 -7.77
C GLY A 208 -21.70 10.79 -8.77
N ASN A 209 -20.55 11.32 -8.34
CA ASN A 209 -19.62 12.10 -9.16
C ASN A 209 -18.27 11.39 -9.28
N GLU A 210 -17.59 11.62 -10.39
CA GLU A 210 -16.20 11.20 -10.57
C GLU A 210 -15.26 12.17 -9.87
N PRO A 211 -14.11 11.69 -9.33
CA PRO A 211 -13.11 12.56 -8.73
C PRO A 211 -12.44 13.42 -9.81
N ALA A 212 -12.25 14.72 -9.52
CA ALA A 212 -11.54 15.62 -10.42
C ALA A 212 -10.02 15.47 -10.37
N ALA A 213 -9.47 14.86 -9.31
CA ALA A 213 -8.03 14.73 -9.13
C ALA A 213 -7.62 13.46 -8.38
N PHE A 214 -6.44 12.96 -8.72
CA PHE A 214 -5.68 11.97 -7.97
C PHE A 214 -4.36 12.60 -7.50
N PRO A 215 -3.77 12.12 -6.39
CA PRO A 215 -2.46 12.60 -5.96
C PRO A 215 -1.39 12.29 -7.00
N THR A 216 -0.38 13.15 -7.08
CA THR A 216 0.78 12.94 -7.95
C THR A 216 1.51 11.65 -7.52
N PRO A 217 1.79 10.71 -8.45
CA PRO A 217 2.45 9.46 -8.12
C PRO A 217 3.77 9.68 -7.39
N VAL A 218 3.98 9.01 -6.25
CA VAL A 218 5.26 9.07 -5.50
C VAL A 218 6.42 8.41 -6.24
N CYS A 219 6.11 7.41 -7.07
CA CYS A 219 7.07 6.74 -7.93
C CYS A 219 6.70 7.03 -9.38
N GLN A 220 7.64 7.63 -10.10
CA GLN A 220 7.48 8.03 -11.49
C GLN A 220 8.62 7.47 -12.31
N PHE A 221 8.29 6.93 -13.48
CA PHE A 221 9.28 6.64 -14.50
C PHE A 221 9.54 7.93 -15.27
N ILE A 222 10.75 8.47 -15.13
CA ILE A 222 11.19 9.66 -15.85
C ILE A 222 12.23 9.22 -16.85
N GLU A 223 11.95 9.43 -18.13
CA GLU A 223 12.95 9.31 -19.16
C GLU A 223 13.86 10.55 -19.11
N LEU A 224 15.15 10.34 -18.87
CA LEU A 224 16.13 11.43 -18.83
C LEU A 224 16.51 11.81 -20.26
N GLN A 225 16.35 13.09 -20.59
CA GLN A 225 16.79 13.70 -21.85
C GLN A 225 17.82 14.79 -21.53
N PRO A 226 19.09 14.40 -21.26
CA PRO A 226 20.09 15.33 -20.76
C PRO A 226 20.55 16.32 -21.84
N GLU A 227 20.53 17.61 -21.53
CA GLU A 227 21.16 18.64 -22.37
C GLU A 227 22.69 18.51 -22.40
N ASN A 228 23.28 18.10 -21.27
CA ASN A 228 24.69 17.76 -21.14
C ASN A 228 24.81 16.35 -20.54
N PHE A 229 25.17 15.39 -21.39
CA PHE A 229 25.28 13.99 -21.02
C PHE A 229 26.32 13.76 -19.92
N ASP A 230 27.54 14.29 -20.08
CA ASP A 230 28.65 14.05 -19.15
C ASP A 230 28.34 14.58 -17.75
N ALA A 231 27.82 15.81 -17.65
CA ALA A 231 27.42 16.37 -16.36
C ALA A 231 26.28 15.58 -15.71
N THR A 232 25.34 15.09 -16.51
CA THR A 232 24.23 14.26 -16.00
C THR A 232 24.73 12.90 -15.53
N LEU A 233 25.66 12.29 -16.25
CA LEU A 233 26.30 11.03 -15.89
C LEU A 233 27.05 11.17 -14.56
N ASP A 234 27.88 12.20 -14.42
CA ASP A 234 28.63 12.48 -13.19
C ASP A 234 27.72 12.68 -11.97
N ASN A 235 26.63 13.42 -12.15
CA ASN A 235 25.62 13.62 -11.10
C ASN A 235 24.92 12.30 -10.74
N THR A 236 24.61 11.47 -11.73
CA THR A 236 23.97 10.17 -11.53
C THR A 236 24.87 9.23 -10.73
N ILE A 237 26.15 9.12 -11.10
CA ILE A 237 27.15 8.32 -10.37
C ILE A 237 27.30 8.84 -8.94
N SER A 238 27.41 10.16 -8.78
CA SER A 238 27.55 10.79 -7.47
C SER A 238 26.34 10.51 -6.57
N ALA A 239 25.11 10.61 -7.10
CA ALA A 239 23.89 10.31 -6.38
C ALA A 239 23.82 8.84 -5.95
N GLY A 240 24.16 7.90 -6.84
CA GLY A 240 24.20 6.47 -6.52
C GLY A 240 25.18 6.13 -5.40
N ILE A 241 26.37 6.75 -5.42
CA ILE A 241 27.38 6.52 -4.38
C ILE A 241 26.96 7.15 -3.04
N GLN A 242 26.36 8.35 -3.06
CA GLN A 242 25.80 8.95 -1.84
C GLN A 242 24.66 8.10 -1.27
N TRP A 243 23.86 7.46 -2.12
CA TRP A 243 22.82 6.54 -1.68
C TRP A 243 23.42 5.33 -0.95
N LEU A 244 24.47 4.69 -1.49
CA LEU A 244 25.16 3.58 -0.83
C LEU A 244 25.72 3.98 0.55
N LYS A 245 26.32 5.17 0.65
CA LYS A 245 26.90 5.67 1.92
C LYS A 245 25.88 5.73 3.06
N ARG A 246 24.59 5.93 2.77
CA ARG A 246 23.52 5.99 3.80
C ARG A 246 23.33 4.67 4.55
N TYR A 247 23.78 3.55 3.97
CA TYR A 247 23.57 2.21 4.51
C TYR A 247 24.85 1.57 5.05
N LEU A 248 25.97 2.30 5.05
CA LEU A 248 27.21 1.83 5.65
C LEU A 248 27.04 1.68 7.16
N ALA A 249 27.32 0.48 7.67
CA ALA A 249 27.33 0.22 9.09
C ALA A 249 28.71 0.55 9.67
N ASP A 250 28.76 1.49 10.63
CA ASP A 250 30.01 1.97 11.24
C ASP A 250 31.06 2.41 10.18
N GLY A 251 30.61 3.19 9.20
CA GLY A 251 31.46 3.65 8.09
C GLY A 251 32.00 2.53 7.18
N GLY A 252 31.35 1.37 7.17
CA GLY A 252 31.72 0.21 6.35
C GLY A 252 32.47 -0.88 7.13
N LYS A 253 32.94 -0.59 8.35
CA LYS A 253 33.69 -1.56 9.18
C LYS A 253 32.84 -2.75 9.61
N GLN A 254 31.53 -2.57 9.68
CA GLN A 254 30.55 -3.62 9.96
C GLN A 254 29.77 -4.01 8.69
N GLY A 255 30.31 -3.70 7.51
CA GLY A 255 29.67 -3.93 6.23
C GLY A 255 28.67 -2.83 5.84
N ILE A 256 27.71 -3.22 5.01
CA ILE A 256 26.63 -2.37 4.51
C ILE A 256 25.30 -3.11 4.69
N LEU A 257 24.26 -2.38 5.08
CA LEU A 257 22.90 -2.91 5.15
C LEU A 257 22.40 -3.23 3.73
N GLU A 258 21.56 -4.26 3.60
CA GLU A 258 20.92 -4.62 2.32
C GLU A 258 20.08 -3.46 1.72
N GLY A 259 19.72 -2.46 2.54
CA GLY A 259 19.09 -1.24 2.10
C GLY A 259 17.58 -1.27 2.29
N LEU A 260 16.82 -0.74 1.33
CA LEU A 260 15.36 -0.73 1.43
C LEU A 260 14.81 -2.14 1.18
N THR A 261 13.97 -2.62 2.10
CA THR A 261 13.18 -3.83 1.88
C THR A 261 12.12 -3.59 0.80
N HIS A 262 11.62 -4.68 0.23
CA HIS A 262 10.42 -4.68 -0.60
C HIS A 262 9.12 -4.44 0.19
N HIS A 263 9.20 -4.35 1.53
CA HIS A 263 8.07 -4.06 2.39
C HIS A 263 7.83 -2.54 2.46
N ILE A 264 6.74 -2.10 1.85
CA ILE A 264 6.21 -0.75 1.97
C ILE A 264 5.02 -0.83 2.91
N LEU A 265 5.10 -0.15 4.05
CA LEU A 265 4.02 -0.08 5.02
C LEU A 265 2.84 0.73 4.46
N PRO A 266 1.63 0.58 5.04
CA PRO A 266 0.45 1.29 4.54
C PRO A 266 0.51 2.82 4.58
N ASP A 267 1.42 3.41 5.36
CA ASP A 267 1.67 4.86 5.40
C ASP A 267 2.73 5.32 4.38
N GLY A 268 3.27 4.38 3.59
CA GLY A 268 4.33 4.62 2.61
C GLY A 268 5.75 4.45 3.13
N THR A 269 5.93 4.16 4.42
CA THR A 269 7.26 3.94 5.00
C THR A 269 7.90 2.67 4.40
N ASN A 270 9.08 2.81 3.79
CA ASN A 270 9.92 1.66 3.44
C ASN A 270 10.74 1.24 4.66
N LEU A 271 10.68 -0.04 5.00
CA LEU A 271 11.56 -0.59 6.02
C LEU A 271 12.96 -0.77 5.47
N VAL A 272 13.98 -0.58 6.31
CA VAL A 272 15.38 -0.88 6.00
C VAL A 272 15.70 -2.28 6.47
N ALA A 273 16.28 -3.10 5.59
CA ALA A 273 16.78 -4.42 5.92
C ALA A 273 18.03 -4.25 6.79
N THR A 274 17.98 -4.73 8.02
CA THR A 274 19.11 -4.61 8.96
C THR A 274 20.16 -5.71 8.79
N THR A 275 19.88 -6.69 7.93
CA THR A 275 20.81 -7.77 7.61
C THR A 275 22.04 -7.22 6.91
N ILE A 276 23.22 -7.65 7.38
CA ILE A 276 24.50 -7.45 6.70
C ILE A 276 24.83 -8.73 5.94
N ARG A 277 25.13 -8.59 4.64
CA ARG A 277 25.50 -9.72 3.78
C ARG A 277 26.79 -9.42 3.02
N THR A 278 27.57 -10.46 2.78
CA THR A 278 28.86 -10.38 2.08
C THR A 278 28.71 -9.88 0.65
N ASP A 279 27.65 -10.28 -0.05
CA ASP A 279 27.41 -9.84 -1.43
C ASP A 279 27.08 -8.35 -1.52
N CYS A 280 26.22 -7.82 -0.65
CA CYS A 280 25.95 -6.38 -0.57
C CYS A 280 27.24 -5.57 -0.31
N ALA A 281 28.08 -6.04 0.61
CA ALA A 281 29.36 -5.39 0.93
C ALA A 281 30.35 -5.45 -0.24
N GLY A 282 30.44 -6.59 -0.93
CA GLY A 282 31.27 -6.75 -2.13
C GLY A 282 30.81 -5.87 -3.30
N GLU A 283 29.51 -5.83 -3.58
CA GLU A 283 28.93 -4.97 -4.63
C GLU A 283 29.15 -3.49 -4.35
N ALA A 284 28.90 -3.05 -3.11
CA ALA A 284 29.15 -1.68 -2.68
C ALA A 284 30.66 -1.33 -2.74
N GLY A 285 31.52 -2.22 -2.25
CA GLY A 285 32.98 -2.08 -2.32
C GLY A 285 33.47 -1.93 -3.76
N GLY A 286 32.92 -2.73 -4.68
CA GLY A 286 33.17 -2.60 -6.11
C GLY A 286 32.74 -1.24 -6.68
N ALA A 287 31.55 -0.76 -6.32
CA ALA A 287 31.07 0.55 -6.76
C ALA A 287 31.98 1.70 -6.26
N PHE A 288 32.39 1.66 -4.98
CA PHE A 288 33.35 2.62 -4.44
C PHE A 288 34.72 2.52 -5.13
N ARG A 289 35.23 1.31 -5.39
CA ARG A 289 36.49 1.12 -6.12
C ARG A 289 36.43 1.76 -7.51
N LEU A 290 35.35 1.52 -8.26
CA LEU A 290 35.17 2.08 -9.59
C LEU A 290 35.12 3.61 -9.57
N ARG A 291 34.40 4.21 -8.61
CA ARG A 291 34.40 5.67 -8.44
C ARG A 291 35.80 6.20 -8.10
N GLY A 292 36.50 5.53 -7.19
CA GLY A 292 37.88 5.87 -6.81
C GLY A 292 38.79 5.92 -8.04
N LEU A 293 38.74 4.88 -8.88
CA LEU A 293 39.54 4.80 -10.11
C LEU A 293 39.15 5.87 -11.14
N LEU A 294 37.86 6.15 -11.31
CA LEU A 294 37.37 7.08 -12.33
C LEU A 294 37.71 8.54 -12.00
N TYR A 295 37.61 8.93 -10.72
CA TYR A 295 37.77 10.33 -10.28
C TYR A 295 39.00 10.58 -9.40
N ASN A 296 39.85 9.56 -9.19
CA ASN A 296 40.94 9.58 -8.22
C ASN A 296 40.45 9.95 -6.79
N ASP A 297 39.28 9.44 -6.41
CA ASP A 297 38.61 9.76 -5.15
C ASP A 297 39.13 8.89 -4.00
N GLN A 298 39.93 9.49 -3.12
CA GLN A 298 40.59 8.80 -2.01
C GLN A 298 39.60 8.27 -0.97
N GLU A 299 38.48 8.95 -0.76
CA GLU A 299 37.45 8.48 0.18
C GLU A 299 36.84 7.17 -0.31
N SER A 300 36.47 7.09 -1.60
CA SER A 300 35.92 5.87 -2.17
C SER A 300 36.95 4.72 -2.22
N HIS A 301 38.24 5.00 -2.42
CA HIS A 301 39.28 3.97 -2.27
C HIS A 301 39.31 3.39 -0.84
N CYS A 302 39.31 4.25 0.17
CA CYS A 302 39.30 3.83 1.58
C CYS A 302 38.04 3.01 1.93
N LEU A 303 36.87 3.43 1.45
CA LEU A 303 35.62 2.70 1.66
C LEU A 303 35.64 1.33 0.96
N ALA A 304 36.21 1.24 -0.24
CA ALA A 304 36.36 -0.02 -0.95
C ALA A 304 37.27 -0.99 -0.17
N ASP A 305 38.45 -0.53 0.27
CA ASP A 305 39.38 -1.35 1.07
C ASP A 305 38.73 -1.80 2.38
N THR A 306 37.99 -0.90 3.06
CA THR A 306 37.28 -1.21 4.32
C THR A 306 36.22 -2.31 4.14
N LEU A 307 35.44 -2.26 3.05
CA LEU A 307 34.43 -3.28 2.76
C LEU A 307 35.06 -4.60 2.30
N GLU A 308 36.19 -4.54 1.61
CA GLU A 308 36.99 -5.70 1.23
C GLU A 308 37.54 -6.43 2.47
N ASP A 309 38.10 -5.69 3.42
CA ASP A 309 38.54 -6.20 4.72
C ASP A 309 37.39 -6.82 5.51
N PHE A 310 36.19 -6.23 5.45
CA PHE A 310 34.99 -6.81 6.06
C PHE A 310 34.60 -8.14 5.40
N CYS A 311 34.63 -8.23 4.08
CA CYS A 311 34.28 -9.44 3.35
C CYS A 311 35.26 -10.59 3.60
N PHE A 312 36.56 -10.33 3.50
CA PHE A 312 37.60 -11.37 3.64
C PHE A 312 38.06 -11.58 5.08
N GLY A 313 37.74 -10.67 5.99
CA GLY A 313 37.98 -10.82 7.42
C GLY A 313 36.82 -11.55 8.11
N PRO A 314 35.90 -10.83 8.76
CA PRO A 314 34.85 -11.43 9.59
C PRO A 314 33.82 -12.28 8.84
N MET A 315 33.58 -12.04 7.55
CA MET A 315 32.57 -12.80 6.78
C MET A 315 33.11 -14.08 6.12
N GLN A 316 34.43 -14.25 6.04
CA GLN A 316 35.05 -15.44 5.45
C GLN A 316 35.28 -16.53 6.50
N VAL A 317 35.00 -17.77 6.12
CA VAL A 317 35.32 -18.95 6.91
C VAL A 317 36.81 -19.27 6.76
N HIS A 318 37.57 -19.19 7.86
CA HIS A 318 39.04 -19.34 7.82
C HIS A 318 39.54 -20.78 8.00
N GLU A 319 38.67 -21.70 8.44
CA GLU A 319 39.04 -23.06 8.84
C GLU A 319 37.99 -24.11 8.46
N GLY A 320 38.40 -25.39 8.52
CA GLY A 320 37.52 -26.53 8.28
C GLY A 320 37.17 -26.77 6.81
N ILE A 321 36.18 -27.63 6.57
CA ILE A 321 35.77 -28.07 5.22
C ILE A 321 35.15 -26.93 4.38
N HIS A 322 34.77 -25.83 5.02
CA HIS A 322 34.19 -24.65 4.40
C HIS A 322 35.19 -23.49 4.26
N LYS A 323 36.49 -23.73 4.49
CA LYS A 323 37.52 -22.70 4.41
C LYS A 323 37.49 -21.97 3.05
N GLY A 324 37.46 -20.65 3.10
CA GLY A 324 37.44 -19.75 1.94
C GLY A 324 36.04 -19.41 1.44
N MET A 325 34.99 -20.07 1.97
CA MET A 325 33.59 -19.65 1.78
C MET A 325 33.27 -18.41 2.60
#